data_AF-A0A2V6TEU3-F1
#
_entry.id   AF-A0A2V6TEU3-F1
#
_cell.length_a   1.000
_cell.length_b   1.000
_cell.length_c   1.000
_cell.angle_alpha   90.00
_cell.angle_beta   90.00
_cell.angle_gamma   90.00
#
_symmetry.space_group_name_H-M   'P 1'
#
loop_
_entity.id
_entity.type
_entity.pdbx_description
1 polymer ?
#
loop_
_entity_poly.entity_id
_entity_poly.type
_entity_poly.pdbx_seq_one_letter_code
_entity_poly.pdbx_strand_id
1 'polypeptide(L)'
;MSAGARSRRWLSLLLATLAMVLTAGHAGADTVTEWNQTSIDVLKAGNVLGNPWSRSMAMVHVAIADAVNTIQGRYTRYAVSLPAAPNASADAAVAAAARGILVQVYP
;
A
#
# COMPACT_ATOMS: atom_id res chain seq x y z
N MET A 1 19.38 -10.07 52.33
CA MET A 1 19.13 -8.95 51.40
C MET A 1 19.37 -9.39 49.95
N SER A 2 18.38 -9.97 49.24
CA SER A 2 18.54 -10.26 47.79
C SER A 2 17.24 -10.32 46.96
N ALA A 3 16.05 -10.21 47.58
CA ALA A 3 14.77 -10.28 46.89
C ALA A 3 14.43 -9.01 46.07
N GLY A 4 14.77 -7.82 46.57
CA GLY A 4 14.45 -6.54 45.92
C GLY A 4 15.22 -6.27 44.61
N ALA A 5 16.37 -6.91 44.41
CA ALA A 5 17.14 -6.81 43.17
C ALA A 5 16.52 -7.67 42.05
N ARG A 6 15.87 -8.79 42.39
CA ARG A 6 15.15 -9.61 41.42
C ARG A 6 13.87 -8.91 40.98
N SER A 7 13.04 -8.42 41.90
CA SER A 7 11.78 -7.74 41.55
C SER A 7 11.99 -6.52 40.64
N ARG A 8 13.02 -5.72 40.89
CA ARG A 8 13.39 -4.59 40.03
C ARG A 8 13.77 -5.03 38.61
N ARG A 9 14.49 -6.14 38.44
CA ARG A 9 14.85 -6.69 37.12
C ARG A 9 13.62 -7.16 36.33
N TRP A 10 12.67 -7.81 37.00
CA TRP A 10 11.41 -8.23 36.36
C TRP A 10 10.56 -7.04 35.93
N LEU A 11 10.44 -6.02 36.78
CA LEU A 11 9.75 -4.76 36.42
C LEU A 11 10.42 -4.05 35.24
N SER A 12 11.76 -3.96 35.21
CA SER A 12 12.47 -3.36 34.09
C SER A 12 12.26 -4.13 32.78
N LEU A 13 12.23 -5.46 32.83
CA LEU A 13 11.97 -6.30 31.66
C LEU A 13 10.54 -6.11 31.13
N LEU A 14 9.55 -6.05 32.02
CA LEU A 14 8.15 -5.81 31.65
C LEU A 14 7.93 -4.42 31.06
N LEU A 15 8.62 -3.41 31.59
CA LEU A 15 8.55 -2.05 31.06
C LEU A 15 9.23 -1.95 29.69
N ALA A 16 10.36 -2.65 29.50
CA ALA A 16 11.06 -2.68 28.21
C ALA A 16 10.22 -3.38 27.12
N THR A 17 9.57 -4.51 27.43
CA THR A 17 8.70 -5.20 26.47
C THR A 17 7.46 -4.37 26.13
N LEU A 18 6.83 -3.73 27.11
CA LEU A 18 5.68 -2.86 26.87
C LEU A 18 6.05 -1.65 26.00
N ALA A 19 7.20 -1.02 26.25
CA ALA A 19 7.70 0.08 25.43
C ALA A 19 7.95 -0.37 23.98
N MET A 20 8.51 -1.57 23.78
CA MET A 20 8.80 -2.10 22.45
C MET A 20 7.53 -2.38 21.63
N VAL A 21 6.47 -2.89 22.28
CA VAL A 21 5.14 -3.08 21.66
C VAL A 21 4.50 -1.74 21.30
N LEU A 22 4.62 -0.72 22.17
CA LEU A 22 4.06 0.61 21.91
C LEU A 22 4.78 1.35 20.76
N THR A 23 6.05 1.03 20.52
CA THR A 23 6.84 1.59 19.39
C THR A 23 6.78 0.77 18.12
N ALA A 24 6.11 -0.39 18.12
CA ALA A 24 5.83 -1.14 16.91
C ALA A 24 4.82 -0.32 16.07
N GLY A 25 5.34 0.60 15.27
CA GLY A 25 4.56 1.33 14.28
C GLY A 25 3.83 0.30 13.42
N HIS A 26 2.56 0.58 13.10
CA HIS A 26 1.90 -0.16 12.04
C HIS A 26 2.72 0.11 10.77
N ALA A 27 3.51 -0.88 10.36
CA ALA A 27 4.03 -0.94 8.99
C ALA A 27 2.83 -1.26 8.09
N GLY A 28 1.87 -0.34 8.02
CA GLY A 28 0.81 -0.38 7.04
C GLY A 28 1.47 -0.32 5.68
N ALA A 29 1.17 -1.30 4.82
CA ALA A 29 1.49 -1.20 3.41
C ALA A 29 0.96 0.15 2.92
N ASP A 30 1.78 0.92 2.21
CA ASP A 30 1.26 2.08 1.51
C ASP A 30 0.20 1.63 0.50
N THR A 31 -0.69 2.53 0.11
CA THR A 31 -1.84 2.18 -0.74
C THR A 31 -1.42 1.55 -2.08
N VAL A 32 -0.23 1.87 -2.62
CA VAL A 32 0.26 1.22 -3.85
C VAL A 32 0.59 -0.24 -3.59
N THR A 33 1.24 -0.54 -2.46
CA THR A 33 1.54 -1.91 -2.05
C THR A 33 0.27 -2.72 -1.77
N GLU A 34 -0.74 -2.11 -1.14
CA GLU A 34 -2.06 -2.74 -0.94
C GLU A 34 -2.71 -3.10 -2.28
N TRP A 35 -2.82 -2.14 -3.19
CA TRP A 35 -3.44 -2.38 -4.51
C TRP A 35 -2.62 -3.29 -5.41
N ASN A 36 -1.30 -3.37 -5.23
CA ASN A 36 -0.48 -4.40 -5.87
C ASN A 36 -0.92 -5.79 -5.42
N GLN A 37 -1.12 -6.01 -4.12
CA GLN A 37 -1.60 -7.29 -3.59
C GLN A 37 -3.02 -7.59 -4.06
N THR A 38 -3.94 -6.61 -4.00
CA THR A 38 -5.31 -6.77 -4.52
C THR A 38 -5.31 -7.16 -6.00
N SER A 39 -4.46 -6.55 -6.82
CA SER A 39 -4.35 -6.87 -8.25
C SER A 39 -3.89 -8.32 -8.46
N ILE A 40 -2.89 -8.76 -7.71
CA ILE A 40 -2.41 -10.16 -7.72
C ILE A 40 -3.54 -11.12 -7.37
N ASP A 41 -4.35 -10.79 -6.36
CA ASP A 41 -5.44 -11.66 -5.90
C ASP A 41 -6.58 -11.72 -6.94
N VAL A 42 -6.92 -10.61 -7.59
CA VAL A 42 -7.87 -10.57 -8.72
C VAL A 42 -7.40 -11.43 -9.89
N LEU A 43 -6.13 -11.30 -10.29
CA LEU A 43 -5.58 -12.06 -11.40
C LEU A 43 -5.51 -13.56 -11.09
N LYS A 44 -5.19 -13.94 -9.83
CA LYS A 44 -5.25 -15.34 -9.36
C LYS A 44 -6.66 -15.90 -9.42
N ALA A 45 -7.65 -15.14 -8.94
CA ALA A 45 -9.05 -15.55 -8.98
C ALA A 45 -9.54 -15.78 -10.42
N GLY A 46 -9.06 -14.98 -11.37
CA GLY A 46 -9.33 -15.15 -12.80
C GLY A 46 -8.46 -16.22 -13.51
N ASN A 47 -7.61 -16.95 -12.78
CA ASN A 47 -6.64 -17.91 -13.33
C ASN A 47 -5.80 -17.33 -14.49
N VAL A 48 -5.45 -16.05 -14.39
CA VAL A 48 -4.67 -15.32 -15.40
C VAL A 48 -3.23 -15.80 -15.30
N LEU A 49 -2.62 -16.19 -16.42
CA LEU A 49 -1.24 -16.69 -16.46
C LEU A 49 -0.50 -16.13 -17.68
N GLY A 50 0.84 -16.11 -17.62
CA GLY A 50 1.69 -15.70 -18.74
C GLY A 50 1.55 -14.22 -19.13
N ASN A 51 1.67 -13.91 -20.42
CA ASN A 51 1.68 -12.53 -20.92
C ASN A 51 0.48 -11.67 -20.47
N PRO A 52 -0.77 -12.18 -20.42
CA PRO A 52 -1.90 -11.45 -19.85
C PRO A 52 -1.68 -10.95 -18.42
N TRP A 53 -0.99 -11.71 -17.57
CA TRP A 53 -0.67 -11.30 -16.20
C TRP A 53 0.19 -10.02 -16.20
N SER A 54 1.31 -10.06 -16.91
CA SER A 54 2.25 -8.94 -16.99
C SER A 54 1.58 -7.70 -17.61
N ARG A 55 0.76 -7.89 -18.65
CA ARG A 55 0.02 -6.79 -19.29
C ARG A 55 -0.96 -6.14 -18.32
N SER A 56 -1.75 -6.92 -17.58
CA SER A 56 -2.73 -6.37 -16.64
C SER A 56 -2.07 -5.66 -15.47
N MET A 57 -1.00 -6.23 -14.90
CA MET A 57 -0.23 -5.54 -13.86
C MET A 57 0.38 -4.23 -14.36
N ALA A 58 0.89 -4.20 -15.59
CA ALA A 58 1.42 -2.98 -16.20
C ALA A 58 0.34 -1.92 -16.38
N MET A 59 -0.86 -2.30 -16.85
CA MET A 59 -1.98 -1.36 -17.00
C MET A 59 -2.39 -0.74 -15.66
N VAL A 60 -2.49 -1.55 -14.60
CA VAL A 60 -2.81 -1.05 -13.25
C VAL A 60 -1.75 -0.06 -12.77
N HIS A 61 -0.47 -0.44 -12.83
CA HIS A 61 0.62 0.38 -12.30
C HIS A 61 0.87 1.66 -13.10
N VAL A 62 0.66 1.65 -14.42
CA VAL A 62 0.70 2.86 -15.24
C VAL A 62 -0.43 3.82 -14.84
N ALA A 63 -1.64 3.32 -14.63
CA ALA A 63 -2.76 4.15 -14.18
C ALA A 63 -2.52 4.75 -12.79
N ILE A 64 -1.99 3.97 -11.85
CA ILE A 64 -1.59 4.44 -10.52
C ILE A 64 -0.52 5.54 -10.64
N ALA A 65 0.53 5.32 -11.44
CA ALA A 65 1.61 6.29 -11.61
C ALA A 65 1.08 7.61 -12.19
N ASP A 66 0.20 7.57 -13.18
CA ASP A 66 -0.42 8.78 -13.75
C ASP A 66 -1.31 9.51 -12.75
N ALA A 67 -2.08 8.77 -11.95
CA ALA A 67 -2.94 9.33 -10.92
C ALA A 67 -2.15 10.04 -9.82
N VAL A 68 -1.09 9.41 -9.30
CA VAL A 68 -0.20 10.00 -8.29
C VAL A 68 0.52 11.23 -8.85
N ASN A 69 1.04 11.15 -10.07
CA ASN A 69 1.74 12.27 -10.71
C ASN A 69 0.80 13.42 -11.09
N THR A 70 -0.49 13.16 -11.28
CA THR A 70 -1.49 14.22 -11.43
C THR A 70 -1.59 15.09 -10.18
N ILE A 71 -1.44 14.50 -9.00
CA ILE A 71 -1.52 15.19 -7.71
C ILE A 71 -0.18 15.81 -7.33
N GLN A 72 0.91 15.04 -7.46
CA GLN A 72 2.23 15.44 -6.96
C GLN A 72 3.07 16.22 -7.97
N GLY A 73 2.79 16.10 -9.26
CA GLY A 73 3.51 16.81 -10.32
C GLY A 73 5.00 16.47 -10.43
N ARG A 74 5.45 15.30 -9.92
CA ARG A 74 6.87 14.95 -9.84
C ARG A 74 7.44 14.36 -11.13
N TYR A 75 6.64 13.58 -11.85
CA TYR A 75 7.05 12.92 -13.09
C TYR A 75 6.05 13.17 -14.22
N THR A 76 6.52 13.01 -15.46
CA THR A 76 5.67 13.06 -16.65
C THR A 76 4.69 11.89 -16.65
N ARG A 77 3.41 12.21 -16.83
CA ARG A 77 2.33 11.22 -16.98
C ARG A 77 2.38 10.57 -18.35
N TYR A 78 2.04 9.30 -18.43
CA TYR A 78 2.16 8.45 -19.61
C TYR A 78 0.93 8.50 -20.52
N ALA A 79 -0.26 8.18 -19.99
CA ALA A 79 -1.48 8.00 -20.77
C ALA A 79 -2.47 9.16 -20.61
N VAL A 80 -2.65 9.67 -19.40
CA VAL A 80 -3.74 10.61 -19.09
C VAL A 80 -3.21 11.88 -18.42
N SER A 81 -3.63 13.02 -18.94
CA SER A 81 -3.35 14.33 -18.36
C SER A 81 -4.67 15.04 -18.00
N LEU A 82 -5.16 14.80 -16.78
CA LEU A 82 -6.32 15.48 -16.22
C LEU A 82 -5.88 16.44 -15.10
N PRO A 83 -6.61 17.54 -14.84
CA PRO A 83 -6.35 18.37 -13.67
C PRO A 83 -6.68 17.58 -12.39
N ALA A 84 -5.87 17.76 -11.35
CA ALA A 84 -6.20 17.24 -10.03
C ALA A 84 -7.42 17.97 -9.47
N ALA A 85 -8.32 17.24 -8.80
CA ALA A 85 -9.39 17.85 -8.04
C ALA A 85 -8.81 18.65 -6.84
N PRO A 86 -9.47 19.72 -6.40
CA PRO A 86 -9.08 20.42 -5.18
C PRO A 86 -9.00 19.44 -4.00
N ASN A 87 -7.91 19.49 -3.23
CA ASN A 87 -7.67 18.64 -2.07
C ASN A 87 -7.66 17.12 -2.39
N ALA A 88 -7.27 16.72 -3.60
CA ALA A 88 -7.18 15.31 -3.98
C ALA A 88 -6.24 14.52 -3.05
N SER A 89 -6.71 13.36 -2.57
CA SER A 89 -5.90 12.41 -1.80
C SER A 89 -5.14 11.47 -2.74
N ALA A 90 -3.84 11.31 -2.50
CA ALA A 90 -3.00 10.36 -3.25
C ALA A 90 -3.52 8.93 -3.09
N ASP A 91 -3.84 8.51 -1.86
CA ASP A 91 -4.34 7.17 -1.57
C ASP A 91 -5.67 6.90 -2.29
N ALA A 92 -6.58 7.87 -2.26
CA ALA A 92 -7.85 7.76 -2.98
C ALA A 92 -7.65 7.67 -4.51
N ALA A 93 -6.68 8.41 -5.05
CA ALA A 93 -6.36 8.39 -6.47
C ALA A 93 -5.72 7.06 -6.89
N VAL A 94 -4.82 6.50 -6.09
CA VAL A 94 -4.26 5.15 -6.27
C VAL A 94 -5.39 4.13 -6.31
N ALA A 95 -6.28 4.16 -5.31
CA ALA A 95 -7.37 3.21 -5.20
C ALA A 95 -8.36 3.29 -6.38
N ALA A 96 -8.75 4.52 -6.75
CA ALA A 96 -9.66 4.75 -7.86
C ALA A 96 -9.07 4.29 -9.20
N ALA A 97 -7.79 4.60 -9.47
CA ALA A 97 -7.11 4.22 -10.70
C ALA A 97 -6.97 2.70 -10.82
N ALA A 98 -6.49 2.05 -9.75
CA ALA A 98 -6.30 0.60 -9.72
C ALA A 98 -7.64 -0.13 -9.92
N ARG A 99 -8.67 0.24 -9.14
CA ARG A 99 -10.02 -0.32 -9.28
C ARG A 99 -10.58 -0.12 -10.69
N GLY A 100 -10.40 1.07 -11.26
CA GLY A 100 -10.90 1.41 -12.59
C GLY A 100 -10.38 0.46 -13.66
N ILE A 101 -9.07 0.21 -13.68
CA ILE A 101 -8.45 -0.75 -14.60
C ILE A 101 -8.93 -2.18 -14.31
N LEU A 102 -8.93 -2.61 -13.05
CA LEU A 102 -9.30 -3.97 -12.70
C LEU A 102 -10.74 -4.30 -13.10
N VAL A 103 -11.71 -3.43 -12.82
CA VAL A 103 -13.11 -3.63 -13.22
C VAL A 103 -13.28 -3.60 -14.74
N GLN A 104 -12.47 -2.83 -15.46
CA GLN A 104 -12.53 -2.78 -16.92
C GLN A 104 -11.98 -4.06 -17.56
N VAL A 105 -10.93 -4.66 -16.99
CA VAL A 105 -10.25 -5.84 -17.56
C VAL A 105 -10.81 -7.15 -17.00
N TYR A 106 -11.34 -7.15 -15.77
CA TYR A 106 -11.86 -8.29 -15.03
C TYR A 106 -13.17 -7.92 -14.31
N PRO A 107 -14.30 -7.83 -15.05
CA PRO A 107 -15.59 -7.42 -14.51
C PRO A 107 -16.24 -8.46 -13.60
#